data_AF-A0A9J5XMN9-F1
#
_entry.id   AF-A0A9J5XMN9-F1
#
_cell.length_a   1.000
_cell.length_b   1.000
_cell.length_c   1.000
_cell.angle_alpha   90.00
_cell.angle_beta   90.00
_cell.angle_gamma   90.00
#
_symmetry.space_group_name_H-M   'P 1'
#
loop_
_entity.id
_entity.type
_entity.pdbx_description
1 polymer ?
#
loop_
_entity_poly.entity_id
_entity_poly.type
_entity_poly.pdbx_seq_one_letter_code
_entity_poly.pdbx_strand_id
1 'polypeptide(L)'
;MAFSTRVLLILLVIFTVFQLKIDAKKLQIHRKRRLMNCRFDKIYQLGDSVSDTGNCIRENYCGSHSSCAKSPYGINFFHKPTGRCSNGLLMIDFIALESGLPLLNPYKDQSANFRHGANFAVAGATALSAQVMAEKKIVMSFTNSSLDVQLDWMSSHFETTCSPGNTSNQGGIRSAYTLL
;
A
#
# COMPACT_ATOMS: atom_id res chain seq x y z
N MET A 1 -42.30 -2.80 38.40
CA MET A 1 -41.61 -1.57 37.94
C MET A 1 -40.20 -1.82 37.37
N ALA A 2 -39.42 -2.80 37.84
CA ALA A 2 -38.05 -3.06 37.35
C ALA A 2 -37.92 -3.70 35.95
N PHE A 3 -38.94 -4.38 35.45
CA PHE A 3 -38.93 -4.98 34.10
C PHE A 3 -39.01 -3.91 33.00
N SER A 4 -39.88 -2.91 33.21
CA SER A 4 -40.08 -1.79 32.28
C SER A 4 -38.84 -0.90 32.15
N THR A 5 -38.10 -0.68 33.24
CA THR A 5 -36.88 0.14 33.23
C THR A 5 -35.75 -0.54 32.48
N ARG A 6 -35.63 -1.88 32.57
CA ARG A 6 -34.64 -2.66 31.82
C ARG A 6 -34.90 -2.65 30.31
N VAL A 7 -36.17 -2.75 29.89
CA VAL A 7 -36.54 -2.66 28.47
C VAL A 7 -36.25 -1.27 27.91
N LEU A 8 -36.56 -0.21 28.67
CA LEU A 8 -36.28 1.17 28.27
C LEU A 8 -34.76 1.43 28.13
N LEU A 9 -33.94 0.92 29.05
CA LEU A 9 -32.48 1.01 28.96
C LEU A 9 -31.94 0.31 27.71
N ILE A 10 -32.45 -0.87 27.36
CA ILE A 10 -32.03 -1.60 26.16
C ILE A 10 -32.38 -0.82 24.89
N LEU A 11 -33.58 -0.25 24.79
CA LEU A 11 -34.00 0.56 23.64
C LEU A 11 -33.16 1.83 23.50
N LEU A 12 -32.82 2.49 24.61
CA LEU A 12 -31.93 3.66 24.60
C LEU A 12 -30.52 3.28 24.11
N VAL A 13 -29.97 2.14 24.53
CA VAL A 13 -28.66 1.66 24.07
C VAL A 13 -28.69 1.31 22.57
N ILE A 14 -29.75 0.66 22.08
CA ILE A 14 -29.89 0.35 20.65
C ILE A 14 -29.97 1.63 19.83
N PHE A 15 -30.75 2.62 20.30
CA PHE A 15 -30.88 3.90 19.63
C PHE A 15 -29.55 4.67 19.58
N THR A 16 -28.80 4.73 20.68
CA THR A 16 -27.48 5.40 20.69
C THR A 16 -26.48 4.69 19.77
N VAL A 17 -26.44 3.35 19.77
CA VAL A 17 -25.61 2.57 18.84
C VAL A 17 -26.02 2.82 17.38
N PHE A 18 -27.32 2.94 17.11
CA PHE A 18 -27.83 3.24 15.77
C PHE A 18 -27.45 4.65 15.30
N GLN A 19 -27.60 5.66 16.17
CA GLN A 19 -27.18 7.03 15.87
C GLN A 19 -25.66 7.12 15.63
N LEU A 20 -24.85 6.45 16.46
CA LEU A 20 -23.39 6.36 16.26
C LEU A 20 -23.02 5.74 14.90
N LYS A 21 -23.77 4.72 14.44
CA LYS A 21 -23.57 4.12 13.11
C LYS A 21 -23.96 5.06 11.97
N ILE A 22 -25.03 5.84 12.13
CA ILE A 22 -25.43 6.86 11.15
C ILE A 22 -24.35 7.92 11.03
N ASP A 23 -23.84 8.43 12.14
CA ASP A 23 -22.79 9.46 12.15
C ASP A 23 -21.48 8.96 11.53
N ALA A 24 -21.05 7.73 11.85
CA ALA A 24 -19.87 7.12 11.24
C ALA A 24 -20.02 6.95 9.71
N LYS A 25 -21.21 6.54 9.24
CA LYS A 25 -21.50 6.40 7.81
C LYS A 25 -21.57 7.77 7.11
N LYS A 26 -22.11 8.79 7.78
CA LYS A 26 -22.16 10.18 7.31
C LYS A 26 -20.76 10.79 7.24
N LEU A 27 -19.88 10.50 8.20
CA LEU A 27 -18.48 10.92 8.20
C LEU A 27 -17.69 10.29 7.04
N GLN A 28 -17.95 9.02 6.71
CA GLN A 28 -17.36 8.39 5.53
C GLN A 28 -17.88 8.98 4.21
N ILE A 29 -19.19 9.26 4.10
CA ILE A 29 -19.81 9.88 2.92
C ILE A 29 -19.31 11.33 2.72
N HIS A 30 -18.91 12.02 3.79
CA HIS A 30 -18.37 13.38 3.75
C HIS A 30 -16.86 13.50 3.81
N ARG A 31 -16.10 12.39 3.80
CA ARG A 31 -14.64 12.45 3.63
C ARG A 31 -14.33 12.90 2.20
N LYS A 32 -14.36 14.21 1.97
CA LYS A 32 -13.89 14.84 0.74
C LYS A 32 -12.45 14.37 0.55
N ARG A 33 -12.22 13.48 -0.41
CA ARG A 33 -10.90 12.93 -0.76
C ARG A 33 -9.97 14.09 -1.09
N ARG A 34 -9.23 14.56 -0.08
CA ARG A 34 -8.55 15.87 -0.17
C ARG A 34 -7.41 15.80 -1.18
N LEU A 35 -6.77 14.64 -1.30
CA LEU A 35 -5.65 14.42 -2.21
C LEU A 35 -6.10 14.41 -3.69
N MET A 36 -7.37 14.15 -4.01
CA MET A 36 -7.87 14.33 -5.38
C MET A 36 -7.71 15.77 -5.88
N ASN A 37 -7.73 16.77 -5.00
CA ASN A 37 -7.50 18.17 -5.38
C ASN A 37 -6.03 18.44 -5.79
N CYS A 38 -5.10 17.58 -5.35
CA CYS A 38 -3.68 17.67 -5.74
C CYS A 38 -3.45 17.22 -7.20
N ARG A 39 -4.41 16.48 -7.78
CA ARG A 39 -4.39 15.99 -9.17
C ARG A 39 -3.12 15.21 -9.49
N PHE A 40 -2.77 14.24 -8.64
CA PHE A 40 -1.71 13.29 -8.94
C PHE A 40 -2.19 12.29 -10.00
N ASP A 41 -1.37 12.04 -11.00
CA ASP A 41 -1.64 11.05 -12.05
C ASP A 41 -1.00 9.69 -11.72
N LYS A 42 0.09 9.74 -10.94
CA LYS A 42 0.95 8.59 -10.64
C LYS A 42 1.50 8.67 -9.22
N ILE A 43 1.68 7.50 -8.60
CA ILE A 43 2.39 7.36 -7.32
C ILE A 43 3.54 6.37 -7.51
N TYR A 44 4.73 6.76 -7.09
CA TYR A 44 5.89 5.88 -7.01
C TYR A 44 6.29 5.71 -5.55
N GLN A 45 6.36 4.45 -5.10
CA GLN A 45 6.60 4.10 -3.70
C GLN A 45 7.84 3.23 -3.57
N LEU A 46 8.70 3.55 -2.59
CA LEU A 46 9.83 2.72 -2.16
C LEU A 46 9.70 2.46 -0.65
N GLY A 47 10.38 1.44 -0.13
CA GLY A 47 10.33 1.15 1.30
C GLY A 47 10.44 -0.32 1.66
N ASP A 48 9.87 -0.65 2.81
CA ASP A 48 9.90 -1.99 3.38
C ASP A 48 8.50 -2.66 3.43
N SER A 49 8.31 -3.57 4.40
CA SER A 49 7.07 -4.29 4.66
C SER A 49 5.83 -3.41 4.87
N VAL A 50 6.00 -2.19 5.37
CA VAL A 50 4.87 -1.27 5.63
C VAL A 50 4.29 -0.69 4.34
N SER A 51 5.02 -0.79 3.24
CA SER A 51 4.64 -0.28 1.92
C SER A 51 4.67 -1.34 0.82
N ASP A 52 5.23 -2.54 1.05
CA ASP A 52 5.29 -3.62 0.06
C ASP A 52 3.91 -4.16 -0.34
N THR A 53 3.56 -4.01 -1.61
CA THR A 53 2.28 -4.46 -2.19
C THR A 53 2.32 -5.86 -2.78
N GLY A 54 3.46 -6.56 -2.69
CA GLY A 54 3.67 -7.95 -3.09
C GLY A 54 4.95 -8.22 -3.88
N ASN A 55 5.96 -7.36 -3.83
CA ASN A 55 7.27 -7.64 -4.44
C ASN A 55 7.98 -8.80 -3.74
N CYS A 56 8.04 -8.81 -2.40
CA CYS A 56 8.77 -9.84 -1.65
C CYS A 56 8.28 -11.26 -1.96
N ILE A 57 6.96 -11.47 -2.13
CA ILE A 57 6.41 -12.80 -2.48
C ILE A 57 6.76 -13.25 -3.92
N ARG A 58 7.30 -12.34 -4.75
CA ARG A 58 7.79 -12.59 -6.12
C ARG A 58 9.32 -12.69 -6.18
N GLU A 59 10.00 -12.58 -5.04
CA GLU A 59 11.44 -12.76 -4.95
C GLU A 59 11.80 -14.17 -4.50
N ASN A 60 13.03 -14.59 -4.80
CA ASN A 60 13.56 -15.88 -4.39
C ASN A 60 13.80 -15.96 -2.87
N TYR A 61 14.27 -14.86 -2.25
CA TYR A 61 14.59 -14.84 -0.81
C TYR A 61 13.33 -14.97 0.06
N CYS A 62 12.30 -14.16 -0.18
CA CYS A 62 11.05 -14.31 0.56
C CYS A 62 10.13 -15.36 -0.06
N GLY A 63 9.69 -15.13 -1.30
CA GLY A 63 8.77 -16.00 -2.03
C GLY A 63 7.60 -16.50 -1.18
N SER A 64 7.35 -17.81 -1.29
CA SER A 64 6.32 -18.52 -0.50
C SER A 64 6.65 -18.66 1.00
N HIS A 65 7.90 -18.41 1.39
CA HIS A 65 8.31 -18.44 2.80
C HIS A 65 7.88 -17.19 3.56
N SER A 66 7.60 -16.08 2.87
CA SER A 66 7.08 -14.85 3.48
C SER A 66 5.80 -15.13 4.26
N SER A 67 5.74 -14.64 5.51
CA SER A 67 4.50 -14.66 6.30
C SER A 67 3.38 -13.89 5.60
N CYS A 68 3.72 -12.82 4.86
CA CYS A 68 2.76 -11.98 4.14
C CYS A 68 2.15 -12.67 2.90
N ALA A 69 2.65 -13.86 2.54
CA ALA A 69 2.06 -14.74 1.51
C ALA A 69 0.99 -15.69 2.08
N LYS A 70 0.71 -15.66 3.39
CA LYS A 70 -0.15 -16.64 4.08
C LYS A 70 -1.28 -15.96 4.85
N SER A 71 -2.31 -16.72 5.20
CA SER A 71 -3.34 -16.25 6.15
C SER A 71 -2.68 -15.88 7.48
N PRO A 72 -3.10 -14.80 8.18
CA PRO A 72 -4.32 -13.99 7.98
C PRO A 72 -4.14 -12.76 7.07
N TYR A 73 -3.04 -12.64 6.33
CA TYR A 73 -2.80 -11.47 5.49
C TYR A 73 -3.83 -11.34 4.36
N GLY A 74 -4.32 -10.12 4.13
CA GLY A 74 -5.36 -9.80 3.15
C GLY A 74 -6.80 -10.22 3.50
N ILE A 75 -7.07 -10.90 4.62
CA ILE A 75 -8.39 -11.48 4.97
C ILE A 75 -9.55 -10.45 4.97
N ASN A 76 -9.29 -9.20 5.39
CA ASN A 76 -10.32 -8.17 5.57
C ASN A 76 -10.71 -7.43 4.28
N PHE A 77 -9.85 -7.43 3.26
CA PHE A 77 -10.08 -6.62 2.03
C PHE A 77 -9.97 -7.43 0.74
N PHE A 78 -8.94 -8.24 0.61
CA PHE A 78 -8.69 -9.03 -0.60
C PHE A 78 -9.23 -10.46 -0.49
N HIS A 79 -9.56 -10.90 0.73
CA HIS A 79 -10.00 -12.25 1.08
C HIS A 79 -9.00 -13.36 0.69
N LYS A 80 -7.75 -12.98 0.40
CA LYS A 80 -6.61 -13.84 0.15
C LYS A 80 -5.31 -13.06 0.39
N PRO A 81 -4.19 -13.74 0.67
CA PRO A 81 -2.89 -13.07 0.73
C PRO A 81 -2.52 -12.46 -0.63
N THR A 82 -2.04 -11.22 -0.62
CA THR A 82 -1.51 -10.54 -1.82
C THR A 82 -0.02 -10.25 -1.74
N GLY A 83 0.61 -10.56 -0.59
CA GLY A 83 1.97 -10.12 -0.26
C GLY A 83 2.03 -8.80 0.53
N ARG A 84 0.90 -8.12 0.76
CA ARG A 84 0.83 -6.99 1.70
C ARG A 84 0.97 -7.53 3.13
N CYS A 85 1.90 -6.97 3.90
CA CYS A 85 2.10 -7.32 5.30
C CYS A 85 1.04 -6.67 6.24
N SER A 86 -0.23 -6.72 5.83
CA SER A 86 -1.41 -6.33 6.59
C SER A 86 -2.56 -7.32 6.37
N ASN A 87 -3.51 -7.38 7.30
CA ASN A 87 -4.76 -8.15 7.10
C ASN A 87 -5.68 -7.52 6.04
N GLY A 88 -5.32 -6.37 5.47
CA GLY A 88 -6.01 -5.72 4.37
C GLY A 88 -5.11 -4.71 3.65
N LEU A 89 -5.47 -3.43 3.74
CA LEU A 89 -4.77 -2.32 3.08
C LEU A 89 -3.53 -1.86 3.87
N LEU A 90 -2.55 -1.32 3.15
CA LEU A 90 -1.38 -0.59 3.67
C LEU A 90 -1.61 0.92 3.67
N MET A 91 -0.73 1.68 4.33
CA MET A 91 -0.78 3.15 4.33
C MET A 91 -0.82 3.72 2.90
N ILE A 92 0.01 3.18 2.01
CA ILE A 92 0.08 3.60 0.61
C ILE A 92 -1.22 3.34 -0.17
N ASP A 93 -1.98 2.29 0.19
CA ASP A 93 -3.27 2.03 -0.43
C ASP A 93 -4.29 3.11 -0.06
N PHE A 94 -4.29 3.59 1.19
CA PHE A 94 -5.15 4.69 1.60
C PHE A 94 -4.78 5.99 0.87
N ILE A 95 -3.49 6.26 0.66
CA ILE A 95 -3.01 7.42 -0.11
C ILE A 95 -3.49 7.34 -1.57
N ALA A 96 -3.39 6.16 -2.20
CA ALA A 96 -3.88 5.93 -3.57
C ALA A 96 -5.40 6.18 -3.66
N LEU A 97 -6.18 5.60 -2.73
CA LEU A 97 -7.63 5.76 -2.68
C LEU A 97 -8.05 7.22 -2.44
N GLU A 98 -7.39 7.93 -1.52
CA GLU A 98 -7.63 9.35 -1.26
C GLU A 98 -7.21 10.25 -2.44
N SER A 99 -6.27 9.80 -3.27
CA SER A 99 -5.85 10.49 -4.49
C SER A 99 -6.74 10.17 -5.69
N GLY A 100 -7.66 9.20 -5.57
CA GLY A 100 -8.52 8.75 -6.67
C GLY A 100 -7.80 7.83 -7.68
N LEU A 101 -6.65 7.28 -7.30
CA LEU A 101 -5.86 6.36 -8.13
C LEU A 101 -6.15 4.89 -7.75
N PRO A 102 -5.94 3.94 -8.67
CA PRO A 102 -6.00 2.52 -8.32
C PRO A 102 -4.89 2.15 -7.33
N LEU A 103 -5.06 1.03 -6.62
CA LEU A 103 -4.01 0.49 -5.75
C LEU A 103 -2.74 0.19 -6.56
N LEU A 104 -1.58 0.49 -5.98
CA LEU A 104 -0.31 0.31 -6.66
C LEU A 104 -0.02 -1.18 -6.86
N ASN A 105 0.50 -1.48 -8.05
CA ASN A 105 1.01 -2.80 -8.39
C ASN A 105 2.48 -2.95 -7.95
N PRO A 106 2.88 -4.13 -7.48
CA PRO A 106 4.28 -4.41 -7.18
C PRO A 106 5.08 -4.44 -8.49
N TYR A 107 6.21 -3.74 -8.54
CA TYR A 107 7.10 -3.63 -9.70
C TYR A 107 7.54 -4.99 -10.26
N LYS A 108 7.73 -5.99 -9.39
CA LYS A 108 8.14 -7.35 -9.76
C LYS A 108 7.02 -8.15 -10.45
N ASP A 109 5.80 -7.62 -10.57
CA ASP A 109 4.74 -8.23 -11.35
C ASP A 109 4.87 -7.89 -12.84
N GLN A 110 5.39 -8.83 -13.62
CA GLN A 110 5.60 -8.68 -15.06
C GLN A 110 4.31 -8.52 -15.87
N SER A 111 3.15 -8.90 -15.31
CA SER A 111 1.85 -8.80 -15.96
C SER A 111 1.10 -7.50 -15.62
N ALA A 112 1.63 -6.70 -14.69
CA ALA A 112 0.94 -5.55 -14.16
C ALA A 112 0.98 -4.33 -15.08
N ASN A 113 -0.05 -3.48 -14.93
CA ASN A 113 -0.11 -2.18 -15.58
C ASN A 113 0.40 -1.08 -14.64
N PHE A 114 1.42 -0.35 -15.08
CA PHE A 114 2.06 0.73 -14.33
C PHE A 114 1.66 2.15 -14.78
N ARG A 115 0.55 2.29 -15.53
CA ARG A 115 0.06 3.58 -16.04
C ARG A 115 -0.09 4.63 -14.94
N HIS A 116 -0.54 4.22 -13.74
CA HIS A 116 -0.77 5.08 -12.57
C HIS A 116 0.36 5.00 -11.52
N GLY A 117 1.55 4.58 -11.94
CA GLY A 117 2.71 4.42 -11.08
C GLY A 117 2.96 2.99 -10.64
N ALA A 118 3.97 2.81 -9.79
CA ALA A 118 4.53 1.51 -9.41
C ALA A 118 5.02 1.52 -7.96
N ASN A 119 5.01 0.35 -7.32
CA ASN A 119 5.56 0.18 -5.99
C ASN A 119 6.80 -0.72 -6.04
N PHE A 120 7.93 -0.17 -5.60
CA PHE A 120 9.25 -0.80 -5.55
C PHE A 120 9.62 -1.32 -4.16
N ALA A 121 8.81 -1.05 -3.14
CA ALA A 121 9.06 -1.50 -1.76
C ALA A 121 9.09 -3.02 -1.65
N VAL A 122 9.95 -3.55 -0.77
CA VAL A 122 10.11 -4.98 -0.54
C VAL A 122 10.16 -5.26 0.97
N ALA A 123 9.33 -6.18 1.45
CA ALA A 123 9.32 -6.52 2.86
C ALA A 123 10.69 -7.01 3.35
N GLY A 124 11.18 -6.39 4.44
CA GLY A 124 12.50 -6.67 5.01
C GLY A 124 13.65 -5.88 4.38
N ALA A 125 13.38 -5.01 3.40
CA ALA A 125 14.40 -4.14 2.82
C ALA A 125 15.00 -3.17 3.85
N THR A 126 16.26 -2.81 3.62
CA THR A 126 17.02 -1.87 4.44
C THR A 126 17.44 -0.66 3.65
N ALA A 127 17.66 0.47 4.33
CA ALA A 127 18.22 1.66 3.69
C ALA A 127 19.67 1.44 3.20
N LEU A 128 20.47 0.67 3.96
CA LEU A 128 21.82 0.27 3.57
C LEU A 128 21.78 -1.01 2.73
N SER A 129 22.74 -1.16 1.82
CA SER A 129 22.87 -2.36 1.01
C SER A 129 23.22 -3.59 1.84
N ALA A 130 22.86 -4.78 1.34
CA ALA A 130 23.22 -6.05 1.98
C ALA A 130 24.75 -6.19 2.17
N GLN A 131 25.55 -5.62 1.27
CA GLN A 131 27.01 -5.59 1.38
C GLN A 131 27.47 -4.76 2.59
N VAL A 132 26.97 -3.54 2.74
CA VAL A 132 27.31 -2.67 3.88
C VAL A 132 26.88 -3.31 5.20
N MET A 133 25.72 -3.95 5.22
CA MET A 133 25.25 -4.70 6.40
C MET A 133 26.17 -5.88 6.74
N ALA A 134 26.63 -6.62 5.72
CA ALA A 134 27.55 -7.75 5.89
C ALA A 134 28.92 -7.31 6.43
N GLU A 135 29.45 -6.15 6.00
CA GLU A 135 30.67 -5.55 6.55
C GLU A 135 30.54 -5.24 8.06
N LYS A 136 29.32 -4.95 8.52
CA LYS A 136 28.99 -4.77 9.95
C LYS A 136 28.64 -6.08 10.66
N LYS A 137 28.85 -7.23 10.00
CA LYS A 137 28.50 -8.58 10.50
C LYS A 137 27.00 -8.77 10.75
N ILE A 138 26.16 -8.04 10.02
CA ILE A 138 24.71 -8.19 10.03
C ILE A 138 24.30 -8.96 8.78
N VAL A 139 23.71 -10.15 8.98
CA VAL A 139 23.28 -11.01 7.87
C VAL A 139 21.84 -10.67 7.48
N MET A 140 21.65 -10.27 6.23
CA MET A 140 20.33 -10.02 5.65
C MET A 140 19.76 -11.30 5.04
N SER A 141 18.94 -12.02 5.80
CA SER A 141 18.38 -13.32 5.38
C SER A 141 17.03 -13.24 4.66
N PHE A 142 16.41 -12.07 4.61
CA PHE A 142 15.03 -11.93 4.13
C PHE A 142 14.91 -11.39 2.69
N THR A 143 15.80 -10.47 2.30
CA THR A 143 15.86 -9.92 0.94
C THR A 143 17.21 -9.23 0.75
N ASN A 144 17.65 -9.10 -0.51
CA ASN A 144 18.75 -8.24 -0.92
C ASN A 144 18.27 -6.95 -1.62
N SER A 145 16.96 -6.71 -1.67
CA SER A 145 16.33 -5.57 -2.34
C SER A 145 16.31 -4.32 -1.45
N SER A 146 17.51 -3.91 -1.01
CA SER A 146 17.74 -2.68 -0.26
C SER A 146 17.34 -1.42 -1.05
N LEU A 147 17.30 -0.28 -0.38
CA LEU A 147 16.81 0.97 -0.98
C LEU A 147 17.55 1.36 -2.26
N ASP A 148 18.86 1.13 -2.34
CA ASP A 148 19.66 1.32 -3.56
C ASP A 148 19.15 0.44 -4.72
N VAL A 149 18.87 -0.83 -4.47
CA VAL A 149 18.29 -1.74 -5.48
C VAL A 149 16.90 -1.27 -5.94
N GLN A 150 16.08 -0.76 -5.02
CA GLN A 150 14.76 -0.22 -5.35
C GLN A 150 14.86 1.07 -6.18
N LEU A 151 15.87 1.90 -5.91
CA LEU A 151 16.16 3.09 -6.71
C LEU A 151 16.63 2.72 -8.12
N ASP A 152 17.45 1.68 -8.27
CA ASP A 152 17.85 1.16 -9.58
C ASP A 152 16.64 0.67 -10.39
N TRP A 153 15.73 -0.08 -9.76
CA TRP A 153 14.47 -0.50 -10.39
C TRP A 153 13.61 0.67 -10.84
N MET A 154 13.50 1.70 -9.99
CA MET A 154 12.77 2.92 -10.33
C MET A 154 13.43 3.65 -11.51
N SER A 155 14.76 3.71 -11.56
CA SER A 155 15.49 4.30 -12.68
C SER A 155 15.19 3.56 -13.99
N SER A 156 15.31 2.22 -14.01
CA SER A 156 14.98 1.40 -15.19
C SER A 156 13.51 1.55 -15.61
N HIS A 157 12.59 1.70 -14.65
CA HIS A 157 11.18 1.94 -14.94
C HIS A 157 10.97 3.28 -15.65
N PHE A 158 11.70 4.34 -15.29
CA PHE A 158 11.59 5.64 -15.94
C PHE A 158 12.24 5.68 -17.32
N GLU A 159 13.33 4.95 -17.56
CA GLU A 159 13.93 4.83 -18.88
C GLU A 159 12.93 4.29 -19.92
N THR A 160 12.11 3.31 -19.51
CA THR A 160 11.10 2.69 -20.37
C THR A 160 9.79 3.49 -20.48
N THR A 161 9.41 4.18 -19.40
CA THR A 161 8.10 4.86 -19.33
C THR A 161 8.15 6.33 -19.79
N CYS A 162 9.32 6.96 -19.70
CA CYS A 162 9.51 8.39 -19.97
C CYS A 162 10.34 8.66 -21.24
N SER A 163 10.44 7.70 -22.17
CA SER A 163 11.27 7.87 -23.36
C SER A 163 10.79 9.04 -24.26
N PRO A 164 11.70 9.83 -24.87
CA PRO A 164 11.36 11.05 -25.61
C PRO A 164 10.40 10.90 -26.81
N GLY A 165 10.18 9.68 -27.29
CA GLY A 165 9.34 9.39 -28.47
C GLY A 165 7.84 9.24 -28.20
N ASN A 166 7.39 9.31 -26.94
CA ASN A 166 5.99 9.08 -26.55
C ASN A 166 5.30 10.38 -26.06
N THR A 167 5.53 11.48 -26.77
CA THR A 167 5.02 12.83 -26.42
C THR A 167 3.71 13.16 -27.13
N SER A 168 2.69 12.31 -27.00
CA SER A 168 1.32 12.76 -27.26
C SER A 168 0.71 13.29 -25.96
N ASN A 169 0.63 14.63 -25.84
CA ASN A 169 -0.06 15.38 -24.79
C ASN A 169 0.41 15.13 -23.34
N GLN A 170 1.65 15.49 -23.02
CA GLN A 170 2.08 15.66 -21.63
C GLN A 170 1.66 17.06 -21.10
N GLY A 171 0.35 17.26 -20.90
CA GLY A 171 -0.09 18.25 -19.92
C GLY A 171 0.53 17.89 -18.57
N GLY A 172 1.13 18.85 -17.88
CA GLY A 172 2.08 18.62 -16.76
C GLY A 172 1.73 17.46 -15.84
N ILE A 173 2.41 16.32 -16.05
CA ILE A 173 2.24 15.08 -15.28
C ILE A 173 2.65 15.35 -13.84
N ARG A 174 1.74 15.12 -12.90
CA ARG A 174 2.01 15.29 -11.46
C ARG A 174 2.21 13.93 -10.83
N SER A 175 3.45 13.65 -10.42
CA SER A 175 3.80 12.44 -9.70
C SER A 175 3.98 12.72 -8.21
N ALA A 176 3.44 11.85 -7.36
CA ALA A 176 3.80 11.79 -5.95
C ALA A 176 4.87 10.72 -5.74
N TYR A 177 5.91 11.08 -4.99
CA TYR A 177 6.94 10.14 -4.54
C TYR A 177 6.78 9.95 -3.04
N THR A 178 6.84 8.71 -2.57
CA THR A 178 6.72 8.43 -1.14
C THR A 178 7.78 7.41 -0.74
N LEU A 179 8.54 7.76 0.29
CA LEU A 179 9.49 6.90 0.97
C LEU A 179 8.91 6.60 2.35
N LEU A 180 8.68 5.33 2.67
CA LEU A 180 8.26 4.87 3.99
C LEU A 180 9.09 3.67 4.39
#